data_AF-A0A8R1DWE3-F1
#
_entry.id   AF-A0A8R1DWE3-F1
#
_cell.length_a   1.000
_cell.length_b   1.000
_cell.length_c   1.000
_cell.angle_alpha   90.00
_cell.angle_beta   90.00
_cell.angle_gamma   90.00
#
_symmetry.space_group_name_H-M   'P 1'
#
loop_
_entity.id
_entity.type
_entity.pdbx_description
1 polymer ?
#
loop_
_entity_poly.entity_id
_entity_poly.type
_entity_poly.pdbx_seq_one_letter_code
_entity_poly.pdbx_strand_id
1 'polypeptide(L)'
;MSRSRGSALAEKPEVQAMLDKDLFLIQPDRRTKMNPLQQFQMVRVLAQFFLERVDDGHRYAYFEAIFFGRQEDSMLHEYRISILFELVSFSVQYPVLQIFNHVMGWLCQMKNEEQAIIYSDRLIEMMVEHFVRLANEKNGLHEFLHPLDHTCLEFCALFVARAPLHGDVTVEMSELIVRYCSRNMQFILRHLRDTPWLGNDFAEKVVPKLVEKILADGVGLYADALGSCIAYFLLRWHIDSLANSERSGPTKRMEVVDLLLSPNYHWTKRRACMLAASIGASARSEDELQKELQDATDVPDQFRAVIELLSAGGVKEGTQQFLDKVSEMRLVDEQKRVVNQE
;
A
#
# COMPACT_ATOMS: atom_id res chain seq x y z
N MET A 1 -7.05 -4.05 -23.08
CA MET A 1 -7.80 -5.23 -22.61
C MET A 1 -9.27 -4.85 -22.57
N SER A 2 -10.09 -5.64 -23.27
CA SER A 2 -11.47 -5.29 -23.65
C SER A 2 -12.44 -5.55 -22.49
N ARG A 3 -13.41 -4.64 -22.33
CA ARG A 3 -14.57 -4.67 -21.42
C ARG A 3 -14.94 -6.08 -20.92
N SER A 4 -14.79 -6.32 -19.61
CA SER A 4 -15.60 -7.34 -18.93
C SER A 4 -17.06 -6.87 -19.02
N ARG A 5 -17.83 -7.47 -19.94
CA ARG A 5 -19.28 -7.51 -19.78
C ARG A 5 -19.48 -8.25 -18.47
N GLY A 6 -20.21 -7.67 -17.51
CA GLY A 6 -20.56 -8.38 -16.27
C GLY A 6 -21.01 -9.79 -16.62
N SER A 7 -20.52 -10.78 -15.88
CA SER A 7 -20.90 -12.17 -16.11
C SER A 7 -22.41 -12.27 -16.22
N ALA A 8 -22.92 -12.78 -17.35
CA ALA A 8 -24.34 -13.05 -17.56
C ALA A 8 -24.93 -13.99 -16.48
N LEU A 9 -24.11 -14.61 -15.64
CA LEU A 9 -24.54 -15.39 -14.47
C LEU A 9 -24.83 -14.52 -13.24
N ALA A 10 -24.07 -13.44 -13.03
CA ALA A 10 -24.29 -12.52 -11.91
C ALA A 10 -25.65 -11.81 -12.04
N GLU A 11 -26.07 -11.52 -13.26
CA GLU A 11 -27.32 -10.83 -13.58
C GLU A 11 -28.57 -11.76 -13.60
N LYS A 12 -28.40 -13.09 -13.47
CA LYS A 12 -29.51 -14.05 -13.54
C LYS A 12 -30.22 -14.21 -12.19
N PRO A 13 -31.49 -13.78 -12.03
CA PRO A 13 -32.20 -13.82 -10.75
C PRO A 13 -32.34 -15.24 -10.16
N GLU A 14 -32.54 -16.25 -11.01
CA GLU A 14 -32.66 -17.65 -10.59
C GLU A 14 -31.36 -18.19 -9.98
N VAL A 15 -30.21 -17.84 -10.58
CA VAL A 15 -28.89 -18.20 -10.07
C VAL A 15 -28.66 -17.51 -8.73
N GLN A 16 -29.00 -16.22 -8.63
CA GLN A 16 -28.83 -15.49 -7.38
C GLN A 16 -29.73 -16.02 -6.26
N ALA A 17 -30.96 -16.43 -6.57
CA ALA A 17 -31.87 -17.06 -5.63
C ALA A 17 -31.37 -18.43 -5.13
N MET A 18 -30.79 -19.25 -6.03
CA MET A 18 -30.14 -20.50 -5.64
C MET A 18 -28.93 -20.28 -4.74
N LEU A 19 -28.03 -19.34 -5.11
CA LEU A 19 -26.87 -19.00 -4.30
C LEU A 19 -27.27 -18.51 -2.91
N ASP A 20 -28.27 -17.64 -2.82
CA ASP A 20 -28.76 -17.14 -1.54
C ASP A 20 -29.28 -18.26 -0.66
N LYS A 21 -30.11 -19.14 -1.21
CA LYS A 21 -30.75 -20.22 -0.47
C LYS A 21 -29.76 -21.33 -0.08
N ASP A 22 -28.97 -21.82 -1.04
CA ASP A 22 -28.25 -23.08 -0.90
C ASP A 22 -26.79 -22.87 -0.44
N LEU A 23 -26.17 -21.74 -0.80
CA LEU A 23 -24.80 -21.41 -0.41
C LEU A 23 -24.77 -20.47 0.80
N PHE A 24 -25.49 -19.34 0.73
CA PHE A 24 -25.49 -18.33 1.79
C PHE A 24 -26.53 -18.60 2.90
N LEU A 25 -27.36 -19.64 2.74
CA LEU A 25 -28.40 -20.05 3.69
C LEU A 25 -29.35 -18.92 4.10
N ILE A 26 -29.56 -17.96 3.20
CA ILE A 26 -30.46 -16.83 3.38
C ILE A 26 -31.89 -17.34 3.25
N GLN A 27 -32.63 -17.28 4.35
CA GLN A 27 -34.04 -17.62 4.37
C GLN A 27 -34.90 -16.53 3.71
N PRO A 28 -36.14 -16.84 3.29
CA PRO A 28 -37.04 -15.86 2.68
C PRO A 28 -37.31 -14.62 3.55
N ASP A 29 -37.18 -14.76 4.87
CA ASP A 29 -37.34 -13.67 5.83
C ASP A 29 -36.12 -12.73 5.92
N ARG A 30 -35.01 -13.07 5.26
CA ARG A 30 -33.73 -12.35 5.20
C ARG A 30 -33.09 -12.06 6.57
N ARG A 31 -33.53 -12.75 7.63
CA ARG A 31 -33.07 -12.51 9.01
C ARG A 31 -32.02 -13.49 9.47
N THR A 32 -32.00 -14.68 8.88
CA THR A 32 -31.08 -15.74 9.28
C THR A 32 -29.71 -15.50 8.66
N LYS A 33 -28.71 -15.21 9.50
CA LYS A 33 -27.29 -15.17 9.12
C LYS A 33 -26.61 -16.46 9.57
N MET A 34 -25.66 -16.96 8.78
CA MET A 34 -24.82 -18.08 9.22
C MET A 34 -24.04 -17.72 10.48
N ASN A 35 -23.96 -18.67 11.41
CA ASN A 35 -23.07 -18.56 12.55
C ASN A 35 -21.59 -18.72 12.11
N PRO A 36 -20.61 -18.37 12.97
CA PRO A 36 -19.18 -18.42 12.58
C PRO A 36 -18.69 -19.79 12.10
N LEU A 37 -19.21 -20.88 12.66
CA LEU A 37 -18.84 -22.24 12.23
C LEU A 37 -19.35 -22.54 10.81
N GLN A 38 -20.58 -22.12 10.49
CA GLN A 38 -21.15 -22.24 9.16
C GLN A 38 -20.41 -21.37 8.14
N GLN A 39 -20.01 -20.15 8.52
CA GLN A 39 -19.20 -19.27 7.68
C GLN A 39 -17.84 -19.92 7.37
N PHE A 40 -17.17 -20.48 8.38
CA PHE A 40 -15.92 -21.22 8.19
C PHE A 40 -16.08 -22.44 7.27
N GLN A 41 -17.16 -23.21 7.44
CA GLN A 41 -17.46 -24.34 6.55
C GLN A 41 -17.70 -23.88 5.12
N MET A 42 -18.40 -22.77 4.91
CA MET A 42 -18.62 -22.19 3.59
C MET A 42 -17.31 -21.71 2.97
N VAL A 43 -16.43 -21.02 3.71
CA VAL A 43 -15.10 -20.61 3.22
C VAL A 43 -14.33 -21.84 2.72
N ARG A 44 -14.39 -22.96 3.45
CA ARG A 44 -13.79 -24.22 3.01
C ARG A 44 -14.41 -24.76 1.72
N VAL A 45 -15.74 -24.73 1.59
CA VAL A 45 -16.46 -25.16 0.38
C VAL A 45 -16.07 -24.28 -0.82
N LEU A 46 -16.03 -22.96 -0.63
CA LEU A 46 -15.62 -21.99 -1.66
C LEU A 46 -14.17 -22.20 -2.08
N ALA A 47 -13.26 -22.39 -1.13
CA ALA A 47 -11.87 -22.68 -1.39
C ALA A 47 -11.72 -23.94 -2.26
N GLN A 48 -12.39 -25.04 -1.89
CA GLN A 48 -12.38 -26.27 -2.67
C GLN A 48 -12.95 -26.04 -4.08
N PHE A 49 -14.08 -25.33 -4.19
CA PHE A 49 -14.72 -25.01 -5.47
C PHE A 49 -13.78 -24.29 -6.44
N PHE A 50 -13.03 -23.28 -5.94
CA PHE A 50 -12.08 -22.53 -6.75
C PHE A 50 -10.77 -23.28 -7.01
N LEU A 51 -10.36 -24.16 -6.10
CA LEU A 51 -9.18 -25.01 -6.29
C LEU A 51 -9.39 -26.02 -7.43
N GLU A 52 -10.58 -26.62 -7.52
CA GLU A 52 -10.94 -27.55 -8.59
C GLU A 52 -11.06 -26.89 -9.97
N ARG A 53 -11.08 -25.55 -10.01
CA ARG A 53 -11.34 -24.74 -11.21
C ARG A 53 -10.21 -23.76 -11.50
N VAL A 54 -8.98 -24.07 -11.08
CA VAL A 54 -7.83 -23.17 -11.29
C VAL A 54 -7.64 -22.84 -12.77
N ASP A 55 -7.79 -23.83 -13.65
CA ASP A 55 -7.62 -23.71 -15.10
C ASP A 55 -8.93 -23.42 -15.87
N ASP A 56 -10.04 -23.19 -15.16
CA ASP A 56 -11.33 -22.92 -15.80
C ASP A 56 -11.42 -21.47 -16.29
N GLY A 57 -11.56 -21.29 -17.61
CA GLY A 57 -11.69 -19.96 -18.23
C GLY A 57 -12.93 -19.16 -17.76
N HIS A 58 -13.90 -19.80 -17.11
CA HIS A 58 -15.09 -19.16 -16.55
C HIS A 58 -14.98 -18.84 -15.05
N ARG A 59 -13.83 -19.11 -14.42
CA ARG A 59 -13.60 -18.93 -12.98
C ARG A 59 -13.97 -17.53 -12.48
N TYR A 60 -13.57 -16.49 -13.20
CA TYR A 60 -13.92 -15.11 -12.84
C TYR A 60 -15.42 -14.85 -12.94
N ALA A 61 -16.10 -15.47 -13.91
CA ALA A 61 -17.56 -15.35 -14.05
C ALA A 61 -18.31 -16.00 -12.87
N TYR A 62 -17.79 -17.10 -12.30
CA TYR A 62 -18.31 -17.69 -11.07
C TYR A 62 -18.04 -16.80 -9.86
N PHE A 63 -16.83 -16.25 -9.77
CA PHE A 63 -16.46 -15.30 -8.73
C PHE A 63 -17.41 -14.09 -8.70
N GLU A 64 -17.65 -13.46 -9.85
CA GLU A 64 -18.61 -12.35 -9.96
C GLU A 64 -20.04 -12.79 -9.57
N ALA A 65 -20.49 -13.96 -10.02
CA ALA A 65 -21.83 -14.44 -9.71
C ALA A 65 -22.04 -14.70 -8.21
N ILE A 66 -21.02 -15.28 -7.55
CA ILE A 66 -21.07 -15.61 -6.11
C ILE A 66 -21.02 -14.35 -5.26
N PHE A 67 -20.12 -13.40 -5.54
CA PHE A 67 -19.89 -12.28 -4.63
C PHE A 67 -20.56 -10.97 -5.04
N PHE A 68 -20.79 -10.75 -6.34
CA PHE A 68 -21.23 -9.46 -6.88
C PHE A 68 -22.63 -9.47 -7.52
N GLY A 69 -23.32 -10.61 -7.58
CA GLY A 69 -24.64 -10.70 -8.19
C GLY A 69 -25.82 -10.09 -7.40
N ARG A 70 -25.56 -9.41 -6.28
CA ARG A 70 -26.59 -8.80 -5.39
C ARG A 70 -26.36 -7.32 -5.12
N GLN A 71 -25.66 -6.61 -6.00
CA GLN A 71 -25.32 -5.18 -5.81
C GLN A 71 -26.55 -4.28 -5.60
N GLU A 72 -27.72 -4.68 -6.08
CA GLU A 72 -29.00 -3.99 -5.90
C GLU A 72 -29.56 -4.08 -4.46
N ASP A 73 -29.12 -5.09 -3.68
CA ASP A 73 -29.53 -5.31 -2.31
C ASP A 73 -28.32 -5.12 -1.38
N SER A 74 -28.19 -3.91 -0.82
CA SER A 74 -27.04 -3.55 0.01
C SER A 74 -26.80 -4.51 1.18
N MET A 75 -27.84 -5.01 1.85
CA MET A 75 -27.65 -5.94 2.97
C MET A 75 -27.04 -7.27 2.51
N LEU A 76 -27.58 -7.85 1.44
CA LEU A 76 -27.11 -9.12 0.92
C LEU A 76 -25.75 -8.99 0.24
N HIS A 77 -25.50 -7.89 -0.46
CA HIS A 77 -24.20 -7.59 -1.05
C HIS A 77 -23.13 -7.52 0.04
N GLU A 78 -23.35 -6.74 1.10
CA GLU A 78 -22.40 -6.59 2.21
C GLU A 78 -22.14 -7.91 2.94
N TYR A 79 -23.15 -8.77 3.04
CA TYR A 79 -22.97 -10.10 3.58
C TYR A 79 -22.03 -10.95 2.74
N ARG A 80 -22.22 -10.98 1.42
CA ARG A 80 -21.36 -11.71 0.47
C ARG A 80 -19.93 -11.16 0.44
N ILE A 81 -19.76 -9.83 0.50
CA ILE A 81 -18.44 -9.19 0.57
C ILE A 81 -17.70 -9.56 1.86
N SER A 82 -18.39 -9.66 3.00
CA SER A 82 -17.76 -10.11 4.26
C SER A 82 -17.17 -11.51 4.13
N ILE A 83 -17.92 -12.44 3.53
CA ILE A 83 -17.47 -13.81 3.26
C ILE A 83 -16.33 -13.87 2.24
N LEU A 84 -16.38 -13.01 1.21
CA LEU A 84 -15.29 -12.87 0.25
C LEU A 84 -13.98 -12.51 0.96
N PHE A 85 -14.00 -11.55 1.87
CA PHE A 85 -12.81 -11.15 2.61
C PHE A 85 -12.27 -12.27 3.52
N GLU A 86 -13.13 -13.02 4.20
CA GLU A 86 -12.71 -14.24 4.92
C GLU A 86 -12.03 -15.26 3.98
N LEU A 87 -12.60 -15.49 2.80
CA LEU A 87 -11.99 -16.36 1.78
C LEU A 87 -10.64 -15.82 1.30
N VAL A 88 -10.48 -14.49 1.16
CA VAL A 88 -9.20 -13.87 0.80
C VAL A 88 -8.16 -14.15 1.87
N SER A 89 -8.48 -13.93 3.15
CA SER A 89 -7.56 -14.23 4.24
C SER A 89 -7.18 -15.71 4.29
N PHE A 90 -8.15 -16.61 4.07
CA PHE A 90 -7.84 -18.03 3.92
C PHE A 90 -6.90 -18.28 2.73
N SER A 91 -7.15 -17.64 1.58
CA SER A 91 -6.37 -17.84 0.35
C SER A 91 -4.92 -17.36 0.42
N VAL A 92 -4.61 -16.37 1.25
CA VAL A 92 -3.23 -15.91 1.48
C VAL A 92 -2.37 -17.03 2.09
N GLN A 93 -2.95 -17.87 2.95
CA GLN A 93 -2.27 -19.03 3.51
C GLN A 93 -2.13 -20.19 2.50
N TYR A 94 -2.93 -20.16 1.43
CA TYR A 94 -2.96 -21.19 0.38
C TYR A 94 -2.92 -20.55 -1.03
N PRO A 95 -1.75 -20.06 -1.48
CA PRO A 95 -1.62 -19.20 -2.68
C PRO A 95 -2.14 -19.79 -3.99
N VAL A 96 -2.30 -21.12 -4.05
CA VAL A 96 -2.89 -21.85 -5.19
C VAL A 96 -4.32 -21.41 -5.53
N LEU A 97 -5.03 -20.80 -4.58
CA LEU A 97 -6.42 -20.38 -4.76
C LEU A 97 -6.59 -19.12 -5.61
N GLN A 98 -5.55 -18.31 -5.86
CA GLN A 98 -5.55 -17.15 -6.76
C GLN A 98 -6.74 -16.15 -6.65
N ILE A 99 -7.52 -16.19 -5.55
CA ILE A 99 -8.69 -15.32 -5.33
C ILE A 99 -8.28 -13.87 -5.22
N PHE A 100 -7.09 -13.63 -4.67
CA PHE A 100 -6.54 -12.30 -4.46
C PHE A 100 -6.54 -11.44 -5.73
N ASN A 101 -6.17 -12.03 -6.87
CA ASN A 101 -6.14 -11.32 -8.16
C ASN A 101 -7.53 -10.94 -8.66
N HIS A 102 -8.55 -11.75 -8.39
CA HIS A 102 -9.93 -11.41 -8.73
C HIS A 102 -10.45 -10.25 -7.87
N VAL A 103 -10.12 -10.25 -6.58
CA VAL A 103 -10.50 -9.16 -5.66
C VAL A 103 -9.83 -7.86 -6.03
N MET A 104 -8.52 -7.87 -6.28
CA MET A 104 -7.80 -6.66 -6.70
C MET A 104 -8.27 -6.17 -8.07
N GLY A 105 -8.52 -7.08 -9.02
CA GLY A 105 -9.10 -6.75 -10.32
C GLY A 105 -10.45 -6.03 -10.19
N TRP A 106 -11.30 -6.47 -9.25
CA TRP A 106 -12.56 -5.80 -8.95
C TRP A 106 -12.37 -4.44 -8.28
N LEU A 107 -11.58 -4.35 -7.21
CA LEU A 107 -11.33 -3.11 -6.47
C LEU A 107 -10.77 -2.01 -7.38
N CYS A 108 -9.80 -2.35 -8.24
CA CYS A 108 -9.19 -1.41 -9.18
C CYS A 108 -10.13 -0.95 -10.31
N GLN A 109 -11.26 -1.65 -10.53
CA GLN A 109 -12.25 -1.30 -11.55
C GLN A 109 -13.47 -0.54 -10.99
N MET A 110 -13.53 -0.34 -9.67
CA MET A 110 -14.63 0.37 -9.03
C MET A 110 -14.67 1.84 -9.47
N LYS A 111 -15.85 2.27 -9.95
CA LYS A 111 -16.06 3.66 -10.40
C LYS A 111 -16.46 4.60 -9.27
N ASN A 112 -17.06 4.05 -8.21
CA ASN A 112 -17.43 4.81 -7.03
C ASN A 112 -16.23 4.86 -6.09
N GLU A 113 -15.63 6.04 -5.97
CA GLU A 113 -14.44 6.27 -5.13
C GLU A 113 -14.70 5.98 -3.65
N GLU A 114 -15.85 6.39 -3.12
CA GLU A 114 -16.20 6.18 -1.71
C GLU A 114 -16.28 4.68 -1.37
N GLN A 115 -16.93 3.89 -2.24
CA GLN A 115 -17.00 2.45 -2.07
C GLN A 115 -15.63 1.77 -2.26
N ALA A 116 -14.83 2.25 -3.22
CA ALA A 116 -13.48 1.76 -3.44
C ALA A 116 -12.62 1.96 -2.18
N ILE A 117 -12.73 3.13 -1.52
CA ILE A 117 -12.05 3.41 -0.24
C ILE A 117 -12.53 2.44 0.83
N ILE A 118 -13.85 2.32 1.04
CA ILE A 118 -14.43 1.47 2.09
C ILE A 118 -13.98 0.01 1.95
N TYR A 119 -14.08 -0.57 0.76
CA TYR A 119 -13.72 -1.98 0.57
C TYR A 119 -12.20 -2.20 0.56
N SER A 120 -11.43 -1.24 0.06
CA SER A 120 -9.97 -1.28 0.17
C SER A 120 -9.52 -1.25 1.63
N ASP A 121 -10.12 -0.38 2.44
CA ASP A 121 -9.81 -0.29 3.87
C ASP A 121 -10.19 -1.54 4.62
N ARG A 122 -11.38 -2.09 4.39
CA ARG A 122 -11.80 -3.34 5.02
C ARG A 122 -10.87 -4.50 4.68
N LEU A 123 -10.42 -4.59 3.42
CA LEU A 123 -9.46 -5.60 3.01
C LEU A 123 -8.12 -5.41 3.73
N ILE A 124 -7.59 -4.19 3.75
CA ILE A 124 -6.30 -3.89 4.36
C ILE A 124 -6.34 -4.05 5.88
N GLU A 125 -7.38 -3.56 6.55
CA GLU A 125 -7.61 -3.73 7.98
C GLU A 125 -7.60 -5.21 8.36
N MET A 126 -8.32 -6.05 7.62
CA MET A 126 -8.32 -7.49 7.84
C MET A 126 -6.94 -8.11 7.61
N MET A 127 -6.22 -7.72 6.55
CA MET A 127 -4.86 -8.22 6.30
C MET A 127 -3.90 -7.83 7.43
N VAL A 128 -3.99 -6.59 7.91
CA VAL A 128 -3.18 -6.10 9.04
C VAL A 128 -3.55 -6.86 10.30
N GLU A 129 -4.83 -7.08 10.58
CA GLU A 129 -5.25 -7.80 11.78
C GLU A 129 -4.79 -9.25 11.78
N HIS A 130 -5.04 -9.97 10.69
CA HIS A 130 -4.79 -11.41 10.62
C HIS A 130 -3.31 -11.76 10.50
N PHE A 131 -2.52 -10.92 9.81
CA PHE A 131 -1.15 -11.28 9.43
C PHE A 131 -0.07 -10.35 9.98
N VAL A 132 -0.39 -9.14 10.43
CA VAL A 132 0.62 -8.17 10.88
C VAL A 132 0.54 -7.94 12.39
N ARG A 133 -0.65 -7.60 12.92
CA ARG A 133 -0.83 -7.22 14.33
C ARG A 133 -0.50 -8.35 15.29
N LEU A 134 -0.82 -9.58 14.92
CA LEU A 134 -0.56 -10.79 15.71
C LEU A 134 0.78 -11.45 15.37
N ALA A 135 1.51 -10.92 14.39
CA ALA A 135 2.79 -11.49 13.99
C ALA A 135 3.87 -11.22 15.05
N ASN A 136 4.79 -12.18 15.16
CA ASN A 136 5.99 -12.08 15.98
C ASN A 136 7.02 -13.09 15.47
N GLU A 137 8.22 -13.04 16.02
CA GLU A 137 9.35 -13.91 15.66
C GLU A 137 9.03 -15.42 15.71
N LYS A 138 8.02 -15.85 16.48
CA LYS A 138 7.70 -17.28 16.62
C LYS A 138 6.70 -17.79 15.59
N ASN A 139 5.73 -16.98 15.20
CA ASN A 139 4.65 -17.42 14.32
C ASN A 139 4.82 -16.97 12.87
N GLY A 140 5.63 -15.93 12.61
CA GLY A 140 5.94 -15.45 11.26
C GLY A 140 4.70 -15.14 10.40
N LEU A 141 3.56 -14.76 11.01
CA LEU A 141 2.30 -14.66 10.25
C LEU A 141 2.37 -13.68 9.06
N HIS A 142 3.18 -12.62 9.18
CA HIS A 142 3.35 -11.63 8.11
C HIS A 142 4.02 -12.23 6.87
N GLU A 143 4.79 -13.31 7.02
CA GLU A 143 5.48 -13.97 5.91
C GLU A 143 4.51 -14.60 4.90
N PHE A 144 3.28 -14.92 5.29
CA PHE A 144 2.25 -15.38 4.36
C PHE A 144 1.90 -14.33 3.31
N LEU A 145 2.15 -13.05 3.58
CA LEU A 145 1.95 -11.97 2.61
C LEU A 145 3.15 -11.81 1.67
N HIS A 146 4.33 -12.39 1.97
CA HIS A 146 5.53 -12.26 1.13
C HIS A 146 5.30 -12.61 -0.35
N PRO A 147 4.62 -13.71 -0.73
CA PRO A 147 4.46 -14.07 -2.14
C PRO A 147 3.67 -13.06 -2.98
N LEU A 148 2.94 -12.13 -2.36
CA LEU A 148 2.14 -11.13 -3.06
C LEU A 148 3.01 -10.14 -3.85
N ASP A 149 4.29 -9.99 -3.47
CA ASP A 149 5.26 -9.16 -4.19
C ASP A 149 5.57 -9.63 -5.63
N HIS A 150 5.25 -10.88 -5.99
CA HIS A 150 5.33 -11.40 -7.36
C HIS A 150 3.97 -11.66 -7.99
N THR A 151 2.92 -11.84 -7.19
CA THR A 151 1.65 -12.39 -7.67
C THR A 151 0.52 -11.37 -7.75
N CYS A 152 0.62 -10.25 -7.01
CA CYS A 152 -0.42 -9.22 -6.97
C CYS A 152 0.14 -7.83 -6.66
N LEU A 153 0.64 -7.13 -7.69
CA LEU A 153 1.33 -5.85 -7.52
C LEU A 153 0.40 -4.71 -7.09
N GLU A 154 -0.86 -4.74 -7.54
CA GLU A 154 -1.90 -3.79 -7.15
C GLU A 154 -2.14 -3.85 -5.65
N PHE A 155 -2.13 -5.05 -5.06
CA PHE A 155 -2.23 -5.20 -3.62
C PHE A 155 -1.03 -4.60 -2.90
N CYS A 156 0.19 -4.86 -3.38
CA CYS A 156 1.38 -4.28 -2.77
C CYS A 156 1.31 -2.75 -2.74
N ALA A 157 0.85 -2.13 -3.82
CA ALA A 157 0.64 -0.68 -3.87
C ALA A 157 -0.43 -0.23 -2.87
N LEU A 158 -1.56 -0.93 -2.81
CA LEU A 158 -2.64 -0.64 -1.87
C LEU A 158 -2.18 -0.78 -0.41
N PHE A 159 -1.44 -1.85 -0.09
CA PHE A 159 -0.92 -2.12 1.23
C PHE A 159 0.04 -1.03 1.69
N VAL A 160 1.02 -0.66 0.85
CA VAL A 160 1.95 0.44 1.16
C VAL A 160 1.21 1.75 1.41
N ALA A 161 0.12 2.02 0.69
CA ALA A 161 -0.62 3.26 0.77
C ALA A 161 -1.75 3.31 1.81
N ARG A 162 -2.11 2.18 2.42
CA ARG A 162 -3.22 2.11 3.38
C ARG A 162 -2.87 1.43 4.70
N ALA A 163 -2.01 0.41 4.72
CA ALA A 163 -1.76 -0.40 5.92
C ALA A 163 -1.32 0.43 7.13
N PRO A 164 -0.47 1.46 6.99
CA PRO A 164 -0.11 2.33 8.10
C PRO A 164 -1.29 3.10 8.72
N LEU A 165 -2.44 3.22 8.04
CA LEU A 165 -3.63 3.87 8.59
C LEU A 165 -4.43 2.95 9.53
N HIS A 166 -4.17 1.64 9.51
CA HIS A 166 -4.97 0.60 10.18
C HIS A 166 -4.25 -0.03 11.40
N GLY A 167 -3.24 0.66 11.94
CA GLY A 167 -2.54 0.22 13.15
C GLY A 167 -1.22 0.94 13.36
N ASP A 168 -0.49 0.52 14.39
CA ASP A 168 0.90 0.94 14.59
C ASP A 168 1.79 0.34 13.51
N VAL A 169 2.80 1.10 13.10
CA VAL A 169 3.80 0.60 12.15
C VAL A 169 4.76 -0.29 12.93
N THR A 170 4.49 -1.60 12.95
CA THR A 170 5.36 -2.58 13.61
C THR A 170 6.60 -2.90 12.78
N VAL A 171 7.50 -3.72 13.32
CA VAL A 171 8.68 -4.22 12.59
C VAL A 171 8.23 -5.04 11.38
N GLU A 172 7.23 -5.89 11.54
CA GLU A 172 6.65 -6.75 10.51
C GLU A 172 5.95 -5.93 9.41
N MET A 173 5.23 -4.87 9.79
CA MET A 173 4.66 -3.94 8.80
C MET A 173 5.77 -3.24 8.01
N SER A 174 6.83 -2.81 8.70
CA SER A 174 7.99 -2.16 8.08
C SER A 174 8.71 -3.10 7.11
N GLU A 175 8.87 -4.38 7.47
CA GLU A 175 9.42 -5.42 6.60
C GLU A 175 8.62 -5.54 5.31
N LEU A 176 7.30 -5.70 5.42
CA LEU A 176 6.42 -5.84 4.25
C LEU A 176 6.47 -4.62 3.34
N ILE A 177 6.42 -3.40 3.92
CA ILE A 177 6.52 -2.16 3.16
C ILE A 177 7.86 -2.09 2.43
N VAL A 178 8.97 -2.35 3.13
CA VAL A 178 10.32 -2.35 2.54
C VAL A 178 10.42 -3.39 1.42
N ARG A 179 9.91 -4.60 1.65
CA ARG A 179 9.93 -5.68 0.66
C ARG A 179 9.18 -5.32 -0.61
N TYR A 180 7.94 -4.84 -0.48
CA TYR A 180 7.10 -4.45 -1.60
C TYR A 180 7.70 -3.27 -2.37
N CYS A 181 8.20 -2.27 -1.65
CA CYS A 181 8.88 -1.12 -2.24
C CYS A 181 10.15 -1.55 -2.98
N SER A 182 11.02 -2.35 -2.36
CA SER A 182 12.32 -2.73 -2.92
C SER A 182 12.20 -3.49 -4.25
N ARG A 183 11.12 -4.25 -4.46
CA ARG A 183 10.87 -4.98 -5.69
C ARG A 183 10.06 -4.20 -6.72
N ASN A 184 9.09 -3.39 -6.26
CA ASN A 184 8.01 -2.88 -7.12
C ASN A 184 7.84 -1.35 -7.05
N MET A 185 8.83 -0.61 -6.56
CA MET A 185 8.74 0.84 -6.31
C MET A 185 8.15 1.66 -7.47
N GLN A 186 8.60 1.40 -8.70
CA GLN A 186 8.15 2.12 -9.89
C GLN A 186 6.68 1.82 -10.23
N PHE A 187 6.26 0.57 -10.04
CA PHE A 187 4.86 0.17 -10.21
C PHE A 187 4.00 0.86 -9.14
N ILE A 188 4.43 0.87 -7.88
CA ILE A 188 3.69 1.50 -6.78
C ILE A 188 3.49 2.99 -7.08
N LEU A 189 4.55 3.73 -7.42
CA LEU A 189 4.44 5.15 -7.81
C LEU A 189 3.44 5.37 -8.95
N ARG A 190 3.50 4.53 -9.98
CA ARG A 190 2.59 4.57 -11.12
C ARG A 190 1.14 4.32 -10.70
N HIS A 191 0.92 3.36 -9.82
CA HIS A 191 -0.40 3.01 -9.32
C HIS A 191 -1.01 4.14 -8.48
N LEU A 192 -0.22 4.77 -7.59
CA LEU A 192 -0.64 5.91 -6.78
C LEU A 192 -0.96 7.14 -7.63
N ARG A 193 -0.20 7.33 -8.70
CA ARG A 193 -0.50 8.32 -9.71
C ARG A 193 -1.86 8.04 -10.38
N ASP A 194 -2.03 6.82 -10.88
CA ASP A 194 -3.21 6.44 -11.66
C ASP A 194 -4.47 6.35 -10.79
N THR A 195 -4.32 6.40 -9.45
CA THR A 195 -5.39 6.37 -8.45
C THR A 195 -5.30 7.60 -7.52
N PRO A 196 -5.77 8.78 -7.94
CA PRO A 196 -5.51 10.05 -7.25
C PRO A 196 -5.92 10.09 -5.77
N TRP A 197 -7.07 9.54 -5.40
CA TRP A 197 -7.51 9.50 -3.99
C TRP A 197 -6.54 8.72 -3.11
N LEU A 198 -6.03 7.59 -3.62
CA LEU A 198 -5.09 6.74 -2.91
C LEU A 198 -3.73 7.44 -2.77
N GLY A 199 -3.26 8.08 -3.84
CA GLY A 199 -2.02 8.86 -3.80
C GLY A 199 -2.11 10.10 -2.90
N ASN A 200 -3.25 10.78 -2.85
CA ASN A 200 -3.48 11.90 -1.94
C ASN A 200 -3.41 11.45 -0.48
N ASP A 201 -4.12 10.39 -0.12
CA ASP A 201 -4.09 9.83 1.23
C ASP A 201 -2.69 9.30 1.59
N PHE A 202 -1.98 8.69 0.65
CA PHE A 202 -0.59 8.28 0.84
C PHE A 202 0.30 9.47 1.20
N ALA A 203 0.22 10.56 0.43
CA ALA A 203 1.05 11.74 0.63
C ALA A 203 0.73 12.49 1.93
N GLU A 204 -0.55 12.68 2.27
CA GLU A 204 -0.96 13.49 3.43
C GLU A 204 -1.00 12.72 4.75
N LYS A 205 -1.28 11.41 4.72
CA LYS A 205 -1.55 10.64 5.94
C LYS A 205 -0.47 9.59 6.20
N VAL A 206 -0.07 8.84 5.17
CA VAL A 206 0.86 7.72 5.34
C VAL A 206 2.30 8.16 5.41
N VAL A 207 2.76 9.00 4.49
CA VAL A 207 4.17 9.45 4.46
C VAL A 207 4.57 10.14 5.76
N PRO A 208 3.80 11.09 6.33
CA PRO A 208 4.14 11.68 7.62
C PRO A 208 4.25 10.64 8.74
N LYS A 209 3.31 9.69 8.82
CA LYS A 209 3.33 8.61 9.83
C LYS A 209 4.54 7.69 9.68
N LEU A 210 4.94 7.35 8.45
CA LEU A 210 6.14 6.57 8.19
C LEU A 210 7.40 7.36 8.53
N VAL A 211 7.48 8.65 8.19
CA VAL A 211 8.61 9.51 8.57
C VAL A 211 8.73 9.63 10.09
N GLU A 212 7.62 9.84 10.79
CA GLU A 212 7.60 9.91 12.26
C GLU A 212 8.10 8.62 12.88
N LYS A 213 7.57 7.47 12.43
CA LYS A 213 8.03 6.16 12.86
C LYS A 213 9.54 5.98 12.65
N ILE A 214 10.02 6.35 11.46
CA ILE A 214 11.43 6.28 11.11
C ILE A 214 12.25 7.14 12.07
N LEU A 215 11.85 8.39 12.34
CA LEU A 215 12.56 9.29 13.24
C LEU A 215 12.57 8.79 14.69
N ALA A 216 11.47 8.19 15.16
CA ALA A 216 11.36 7.62 16.50
C ALA A 216 12.21 6.35 16.68
N ASP A 217 12.31 5.50 15.65
CA ASP A 217 12.86 4.15 15.79
C ASP A 217 14.39 4.05 15.87
N GLY A 218 15.14 5.15 15.74
CA GLY A 218 16.59 5.23 15.96
C GLY A 218 17.44 4.21 15.19
N VAL A 219 17.47 2.95 15.66
CA VAL A 219 18.25 1.79 15.21
C VAL A 219 17.37 0.59 14.80
N GLY A 220 16.08 0.79 14.48
CA GLY A 220 15.20 -0.31 14.07
C GLY A 220 15.71 -1.08 12.82
N LEU A 221 15.54 -2.41 12.81
CA LEU A 221 16.07 -3.33 11.79
C LEU A 221 15.81 -2.88 10.34
N TYR A 222 14.63 -2.31 10.09
CA TYR A 222 14.20 -1.85 8.77
C TYR A 222 14.23 -0.33 8.58
N ALA A 223 14.67 0.44 9.58
CA ALA A 223 14.54 1.90 9.56
C ALA A 223 15.29 2.54 8.38
N ASP A 224 16.50 2.05 8.05
CA ASP A 224 17.30 2.57 6.95
C ASP A 224 16.76 2.19 5.57
N ALA A 225 16.27 0.97 5.41
CA ALA A 225 15.61 0.54 4.19
C ALA A 225 14.29 1.28 3.97
N LEU A 226 13.51 1.49 5.05
CA LEU A 226 12.25 2.23 4.98
C LEU A 226 12.51 3.71 4.64
N GLY A 227 13.48 4.37 5.28
CA GLY A 227 13.85 5.74 4.91
C GLY A 227 14.40 5.85 3.48
N SER A 228 15.06 4.80 2.99
CA SER A 228 15.48 4.71 1.60
C SER A 228 14.31 4.66 0.63
N CYS A 229 13.22 3.97 0.99
CA CYS A 229 11.97 3.95 0.23
C CYS A 229 11.28 5.31 0.26
N ILE A 230 11.15 5.92 1.44
CA ILE A 230 10.51 7.23 1.60
C ILE A 230 11.27 8.33 0.85
N ALA A 231 12.61 8.34 0.92
CA ALA A 231 13.42 9.27 0.15
C ALA A 231 13.12 9.12 -1.35
N TYR A 232 13.05 7.90 -1.87
CA TYR A 232 12.70 7.68 -3.28
C TYR A 232 11.32 8.23 -3.64
N PHE A 233 10.30 7.98 -2.80
CA PHE A 233 8.97 8.56 -3.01
C PHE A 233 9.01 10.08 -3.04
N LEU A 234 9.64 10.74 -2.06
CA LEU A 234 9.78 12.20 -2.00
C LEU A 234 10.39 12.76 -3.29
N LEU A 235 11.48 12.15 -3.76
CA LEU A 235 12.18 12.57 -4.98
C LEU A 235 11.34 12.45 -6.25
N ARG A 236 10.63 11.35 -6.39
CA ARG A 236 9.91 11.03 -7.62
C ARG A 236 8.49 11.56 -7.61
N TRP A 237 7.92 11.91 -6.46
CA TRP A 237 6.51 12.29 -6.33
C TRP A 237 6.12 13.44 -7.24
N HIS A 238 6.91 14.53 -7.21
CA HIS A 238 6.60 15.73 -7.97
C HIS A 238 6.82 15.60 -9.48
N ILE A 239 7.66 14.64 -9.89
CA ILE A 239 8.00 14.37 -11.30
C ILE A 239 7.01 13.36 -11.88
N ASP A 240 6.82 12.25 -11.17
CA ASP A 240 6.17 11.07 -11.70
C ASP A 240 4.72 10.92 -11.29
N SER A 241 4.30 11.51 -10.16
CA SER A 241 2.99 11.23 -9.58
C SER A 241 2.04 12.41 -9.59
N LEU A 242 2.49 13.60 -9.17
CA LEU A 242 1.63 14.77 -9.07
C LEU A 242 0.92 15.11 -10.39
N ALA A 243 -0.34 15.53 -10.27
CA ALA A 243 -1.10 16.08 -11.37
C ALA A 243 -0.41 17.33 -11.92
N ASN A 244 -0.45 17.48 -13.23
CA ASN A 244 0.03 18.66 -13.94
C ASN A 244 -0.91 18.99 -15.12
N SER A 245 -0.57 20.00 -15.92
CA SER A 245 -1.39 20.41 -17.07
C SER A 245 -1.60 19.31 -18.12
N GLU A 246 -0.72 18.32 -18.17
CA GLU A 246 -0.71 17.25 -19.18
C GLU A 246 -1.26 15.92 -18.65
N ARG A 247 -1.48 15.79 -17.33
CA ARG A 247 -1.70 14.49 -16.70
C ARG A 247 -2.51 14.56 -15.41
N SER A 248 -3.49 13.66 -15.31
CA SER A 248 -4.21 13.41 -14.06
C SER A 248 -3.31 12.70 -13.04
N GLY A 249 -3.51 13.01 -11.76
CA GLY A 249 -2.80 12.37 -10.66
C GLY A 249 -3.23 12.93 -9.31
N PRO A 250 -2.56 12.54 -8.22
CA PRO A 250 -2.65 13.18 -6.92
C PRO A 250 -2.38 14.67 -6.99
N THR A 251 -3.09 15.45 -6.18
CA THR A 251 -2.90 16.90 -6.05
C THR A 251 -2.15 17.28 -4.78
N LYS A 252 -2.00 16.33 -3.86
CA LYS A 252 -1.34 16.57 -2.57
C LYS A 252 0.14 16.27 -2.61
N ARG A 253 0.94 17.15 -2.01
CA ARG A 253 2.39 16.98 -1.86
C ARG A 253 2.72 16.27 -0.55
N MET A 254 3.87 15.60 -0.55
CA MET A 254 4.47 15.00 0.65
C MET A 254 5.24 16.09 1.41
N GLU A 255 4.55 16.86 2.25
CA GLU A 255 5.17 17.93 3.04
C GLU A 255 5.57 17.41 4.42
N VAL A 256 6.85 17.06 4.59
CA VAL A 256 7.40 16.51 5.84
C VAL A 256 8.64 17.27 6.34
N VAL A 257 8.94 18.44 5.77
CA VAL A 257 10.10 19.27 6.13
C VAL A 257 10.08 19.63 7.62
N ASP A 258 8.94 20.09 8.15
CA ASP A 258 8.79 20.44 9.57
C ASP A 258 9.13 19.26 10.50
N LEU A 259 8.62 18.08 10.15
CA LEU A 259 8.86 16.86 10.92
C LEU A 259 10.34 16.46 10.88
N LEU A 260 10.99 16.63 9.72
CA LEU A 260 12.41 16.35 9.52
C LEU A 260 13.33 17.42 10.12
N LEU A 261 12.86 18.63 10.37
CA LEU A 261 13.61 19.68 11.07
C LEU A 261 13.31 19.72 12.58
N SER A 262 12.28 19.01 13.04
CA SER A 262 11.87 19.00 14.44
C SER A 262 13.03 18.65 15.40
N PRO A 263 13.24 19.43 16.48
CA PRO A 263 14.28 19.16 17.48
C PRO A 263 13.95 17.94 18.36
N ASN A 264 12.70 17.45 18.30
CA ASN A 264 12.23 16.32 19.12
C ASN A 264 12.85 14.97 18.72
N TYR A 265 13.50 14.91 17.56
CA TYR A 265 14.09 13.69 17.04
C TYR A 265 15.61 13.81 16.95
N HIS A 266 16.31 12.69 17.09
CA HIS A 266 17.76 12.66 16.92
C HIS A 266 18.15 12.81 15.44
N TRP A 267 19.34 13.36 15.21
CA TRP A 267 19.90 13.44 13.87
C TRP A 267 20.55 12.13 13.46
N THR A 268 20.19 11.66 12.27
CA THR A 268 20.75 10.47 11.64
C THR A 268 21.07 10.76 10.18
N LYS A 269 21.97 9.97 9.58
CA LYS A 269 22.29 10.08 8.14
C LYS A 269 21.02 9.96 7.28
N ARG A 270 20.13 9.05 7.66
CA ARG A 270 18.86 8.81 6.98
C ARG A 270 17.91 10.00 7.08
N ARG A 271 17.77 10.61 8.27
CA ARG A 271 17.00 11.86 8.44
C ARG A 271 17.51 12.95 7.51
N ALA A 272 18.84 13.14 7.46
CA ALA A 272 19.45 14.12 6.57
C ALA A 272 19.16 13.83 5.09
N CYS A 273 19.20 12.56 4.67
CA CYS A 273 18.85 12.17 3.30
C CYS A 273 17.37 12.45 2.96
N MET A 274 16.45 12.13 3.87
CA MET A 274 15.03 12.41 3.68
C MET A 274 14.76 13.92 3.66
N LEU A 275 15.47 14.71 4.49
CA LEU A 275 15.36 16.17 4.51
C LEU A 275 15.74 16.76 3.16
N ALA A 276 16.90 16.38 2.62
CA ALA A 276 17.31 16.80 1.29
C ALA A 276 16.25 16.45 0.23
N ALA A 277 15.78 15.20 0.20
CA ALA A 277 14.75 14.77 -0.74
C ALA A 277 13.43 15.55 -0.60
N SER A 278 13.01 15.85 0.64
CA SER A 278 11.79 16.60 0.93
C SER A 278 11.88 18.06 0.50
N ILE A 279 13.03 18.71 0.66
CA ILE A 279 13.26 20.11 0.29
C ILE A 279 13.09 20.29 -1.22
N GLY A 280 13.74 19.42 -2.02
CA GLY A 280 13.61 19.47 -3.49
C GLY A 280 12.18 19.27 -3.97
N ALA A 281 11.39 18.48 -3.24
CA ALA A 281 10.00 18.18 -3.58
C ALA A 281 8.97 19.16 -3.00
N SER A 282 9.37 20.06 -2.09
CA SER A 282 8.45 20.95 -1.37
C SER A 282 7.86 22.05 -2.26
N ALA A 283 6.59 22.39 -2.01
CA ALA A 283 5.95 23.57 -2.60
C ALA A 283 6.41 24.89 -1.99
N ARG A 284 7.09 24.88 -0.83
CA ARG A 284 7.56 26.09 -0.15
C ARG A 284 8.54 26.87 -1.01
N SER A 285 8.57 28.17 -0.79
CA SER A 285 9.54 29.07 -1.44
C SER A 285 10.95 28.80 -0.93
N GLU A 286 11.97 29.15 -1.72
CA GLU A 286 13.36 28.98 -1.28
C GLU A 286 13.68 29.84 -0.05
N ASP A 287 13.12 31.04 0.05
CA ASP A 287 13.31 31.93 1.20
C ASP A 287 12.73 31.33 2.50
N GLU A 288 11.55 30.72 2.43
CA GLU A 288 10.94 30.02 3.58
C GLU A 288 11.80 28.83 4.02
N LEU A 289 12.21 27.98 3.07
CA LEU A 289 13.04 26.81 3.35
C LEU A 289 14.42 27.21 3.89
N GLN A 290 15.01 28.26 3.35
CA GLN A 290 16.29 28.79 3.81
C GLN A 290 16.19 29.28 5.25
N LYS A 291 15.11 29.99 5.58
CA LYS A 291 14.86 30.45 6.95
C LYS A 291 14.70 29.28 7.93
N GLU A 292 13.90 28.27 7.58
CA GLU A 292 13.71 27.08 8.43
C GLU A 292 15.02 26.31 8.65
N LEU A 293 15.88 26.20 7.63
CA LEU A 293 17.20 25.59 7.75
C LEU A 293 18.14 26.39 8.67
N GLN A 294 18.09 27.73 8.61
CA GLN A 294 18.87 28.60 9.48
C GLN A 294 18.39 28.60 10.93
N ASP A 295 17.08 28.49 11.13
CA ASP A 295 16.45 28.42 12.44
C ASP A 295 16.64 27.05 13.13
N ALA A 296 17.14 26.04 12.39
CA ALA A 296 17.47 24.72 12.93
C ALA A 296 18.75 24.76 13.79
N THR A 297 18.62 25.15 15.05
CA THR A 297 19.77 25.35 15.97
C THR A 297 20.32 24.05 16.57
N ASP A 298 19.55 22.96 16.56
CA ASP A 298 19.86 21.71 17.26
C ASP A 298 20.55 20.66 16.35
N VAL A 299 21.21 21.12 15.29
CA VAL A 299 21.93 20.26 14.33
C VAL A 299 23.32 19.93 14.88
N PRO A 300 23.67 18.65 15.12
CA PRO A 300 25.01 18.27 15.54
C PRO A 300 26.04 18.62 14.46
N ASP A 301 27.27 18.95 14.88
CA ASP A 301 28.31 19.46 13.96
C ASP A 301 28.60 18.52 12.78
N GLN A 302 28.52 17.21 12.98
CA GLN A 302 28.71 16.21 11.93
C GLN A 302 27.65 16.26 10.81
N PHE A 303 26.49 16.87 11.05
CA PHE A 303 25.42 17.09 10.06
C PHE A 303 25.31 18.54 9.62
N ARG A 304 26.00 19.47 10.27
CA ARG A 304 26.01 20.90 9.93
C ARG A 304 26.44 21.13 8.49
N ALA A 305 27.43 20.39 8.01
CA ALA A 305 27.87 20.43 6.61
C ALA A 305 26.75 20.07 5.60
N VAL A 306 25.78 19.23 5.97
CA VAL A 306 24.63 18.91 5.11
C VAL A 306 23.67 20.10 5.05
N ILE A 307 23.40 20.74 6.18
CA ILE A 307 22.57 21.95 6.24
C ILE A 307 23.22 23.08 5.46
N GLU A 308 24.52 23.32 5.68
CA GLU A 308 25.29 24.32 4.94
C GLU A 308 25.27 24.06 3.44
N LEU A 309 25.38 22.80 3.00
CA LEU A 309 25.31 22.44 1.58
C LEU A 309 23.91 22.64 0.98
N LEU A 310 22.85 22.31 1.74
CA LEU A 310 21.47 22.58 1.34
C LEU A 310 21.17 24.08 1.30
N SER A 311 21.87 24.88 2.11
CA SER A 311 21.77 26.35 2.17
C SER A 311 22.74 27.09 1.25
N ALA A 312 23.67 26.39 0.58
CA ALA A 312 24.70 26.98 -0.28
C ALA A 312 24.23 26.98 -1.75
N GLY A 313 23.78 28.14 -2.23
CA GLY A 313 23.09 28.27 -3.53
C GLY A 313 21.57 28.15 -3.37
N GLY A 314 20.80 28.27 -4.46
CA GLY A 314 19.34 28.07 -4.40
C GLY A 314 19.03 26.73 -3.73
N VAL A 315 18.22 26.74 -2.67
CA VAL A 315 18.04 25.59 -1.76
C VAL A 315 17.59 24.32 -2.49
N LYS A 316 16.88 24.48 -3.61
CA LYS A 316 16.45 23.37 -4.48
C LYS A 316 17.57 22.87 -5.40
N GLU A 317 18.50 23.72 -5.83
CA GLU A 317 19.68 23.33 -6.60
C GLU A 317 20.69 22.52 -5.75
N GLY A 318 20.91 22.93 -4.50
CA GLY A 318 21.74 22.20 -3.54
C GLY A 318 21.21 20.80 -3.25
N THR A 319 19.89 20.64 -3.28
CA THR A 319 19.23 19.33 -3.19
C THR A 319 19.59 18.43 -4.36
N GLN A 320 19.48 18.91 -5.62
CA GLN A 320 19.79 18.09 -6.79
C GLN A 320 21.25 17.60 -6.77
N GLN A 321 22.20 18.47 -6.41
CA GLN A 321 23.61 18.10 -6.27
C GLN A 321 23.86 17.05 -5.17
N PHE A 322 23.14 17.14 -4.05
CA PHE A 322 23.20 16.13 -2.99
C PHE A 322 22.66 14.78 -3.47
N LEU A 323 21.57 14.79 -4.22
CA LEU A 323 20.92 13.58 -4.72
C LEU A 323 21.72 12.88 -5.81
N ASP A 324 22.39 13.63 -6.69
CA ASP A 324 23.28 13.07 -7.70
C ASP A 324 24.46 12.35 -7.00
N LYS A 325 25.05 12.98 -5.97
CA LYS A 325 26.09 12.35 -5.13
C LYS A 325 25.59 11.10 -4.39
N VAL A 326 24.37 11.11 -3.88
CA VAL A 326 23.77 9.95 -3.20
C VAL A 326 23.41 8.81 -4.17
N SER A 327 22.97 9.16 -5.37
CA SER A 327 22.64 8.19 -6.43
C SER A 327 23.89 7.49 -6.97
N GLU A 328 24.99 8.23 -7.13
CA GLU A 328 26.31 7.66 -7.44
C GLU A 328 26.79 6.67 -6.36
N MET A 329 26.56 6.97 -5.08
CA MET A 329 26.89 6.04 -3.98
C MET A 329 26.07 4.74 -4.03
N ARG A 330 24.77 4.81 -4.36
CA ARG A 330 23.92 3.61 -4.50
C ARG A 330 24.26 2.77 -5.74
N LEU A 331 24.60 3.40 -6.87
CA LEU A 331 25.05 2.70 -8.08
C LEU A 331 26.34 1.90 -7.82
N VAL A 332 27.25 2.46 -7.02
CA VAL A 332 28.50 1.78 -6.61
C VAL A 332 28.21 0.58 -5.69
N ASP A 333 27.23 0.69 -4.79
CA ASP A 333 26.85 -0.41 -3.90
C ASP A 333 26.04 -1.51 -4.63
N GLU A 334 25.21 -1.15 -5.60
CA GLU A 334 24.54 -2.10 -6.49
C GLU A 334 25.55 -2.83 -7.38
N GLN A 335 26.52 -2.12 -7.97
CA GLN A 335 27.63 -2.74 -8.73
C GLN A 335 28.46 -3.69 -7.86
N LYS A 336 28.77 -3.34 -6.61
CA LYS A 336 29.48 -4.22 -5.66
C LYS A 336 28.67 -5.46 -5.27
N ARG A 337 27.34 -5.36 -5.18
CA ARG A 337 26.47 -6.52 -4.92
C ARG A 337 26.39 -7.46 -6.11
N VAL A 338 26.39 -6.92 -7.34
CA VAL A 338 26.44 -7.73 -8.57
C VAL A 338 27.79 -8.44 -8.71
N VAL A 339 28.90 -7.76 -8.37
CA VAL A 339 30.25 -8.35 -8.43
C VAL A 339 30.50 -9.40 -7.33
N ASN A 340 29.79 -9.33 -6.20
CA ASN A 340 29.92 -10.29 -5.10
C ASN A 340 28.88 -11.43 -5.15
N GLN A 341 28.11 -11.54 -6.24
CA GLN A 341 27.14 -12.63 -6.49
C GLN A 341 27.57 -13.55 -7.65
N GLU A 342 28.82 -13.48 -8.10
CA GLU A 342 29.42 -14.47 -9.02
C GLU A 342 30.23 -15.55 -8.28
#